data_AF-A6V830-F1
#
_entry.id   AF-A6V830-F1
#
_cell.length_a   1.000
_cell.length_b   1.000
_cell.length_c   1.000
_cell.angle_alpha   90.00
_cell.angle_beta   90.00
_cell.angle_gamma   90.00
#
_symmetry.space_group_name_H-M   'P 1'
#
loop_
_entity.id
_entity.type
_entity.pdbx_description
1 polymer ?
#
loop_
_entity_poly.entity_id
_entity_poly.type
_entity_poly.pdbx_seq_one_letter_code
_entity_poly.pdbx_strand_id
1 'polypeptide(L)'
;MEIVALALAAVACLGLATACLWLRRELRRLEALLAQQAEQGVARDRRLKELSKRIESYQQVNIRMGEALQDLGKQLAPLPDRVARLEQRDPTTLSFSQAARLVGLGASAEDLTQACGLSQAEAELVARLHEARDK
;
A
#
# COMPACT_ATOMS: atom_id res chain seq x y z
N MET A 1 -32.19 -49.95 71.70
CA MET A 1 -32.25 -48.53 71.28
C MET A 1 -30.88 -47.97 70.94
N GLU A 2 -29.84 -48.22 71.75
CA GLU A 2 -28.49 -47.66 71.53
C GLU A 2 -27.80 -48.08 70.23
N ILE A 3 -27.92 -49.36 69.83
CA ILE A 3 -27.33 -49.87 68.58
C ILE A 3 -27.90 -49.16 67.35
N VAL A 4 -29.20 -48.84 67.37
CA VAL A 4 -29.88 -48.14 66.26
C VAL A 4 -29.38 -46.69 66.16
N ALA A 5 -29.17 -46.02 67.30
CA ALA A 5 -28.64 -44.66 67.34
C ALA A 5 -27.19 -44.58 66.80
N LEU A 6 -26.33 -45.53 67.19
CA LEU A 6 -24.95 -45.61 66.69
C LEU A 6 -24.89 -45.89 65.18
N ALA A 7 -25.74 -46.79 64.68
CA ALA A 7 -25.82 -47.08 63.25
C ALA A 7 -26.24 -45.84 62.43
N LEU A 8 -27.24 -45.09 62.89
CA LEU A 8 -27.68 -43.86 62.23
C LEU A 8 -26.59 -42.77 62.24
N ALA A 9 -25.90 -42.60 63.36
CA ALA A 9 -24.79 -41.65 63.47
C ALA A 9 -23.64 -42.00 62.51
N ALA A 10 -23.27 -43.29 62.43
CA ALA A 10 -22.23 -43.75 61.52
C ALA A 10 -22.60 -43.51 60.05
N VAL A 11 -23.85 -43.78 59.65
CA VAL A 11 -24.34 -43.52 58.29
C VAL A 11 -24.32 -42.02 57.98
N ALA A 12 -24.74 -41.17 58.92
CA ALA A 12 -24.69 -39.72 58.76
C ALA A 12 -23.25 -39.21 58.60
N CYS A 13 -22.31 -39.70 59.41
CA CYS A 13 -20.89 -39.36 59.31
C CYS A 13 -20.28 -39.78 57.97
N LEU A 14 -20.60 -40.98 57.48
CA LEU A 14 -20.13 -41.45 56.18
C LEU A 14 -20.70 -40.59 55.04
N GLY A 15 -21.99 -40.25 55.08
CA GLY A 15 -22.63 -39.36 54.11
C GLY A 15 -21.95 -38.00 54.06
N LEU A 16 -21.74 -37.37 55.22
CA LEU A 16 -21.03 -36.08 55.32
C LEU A 16 -19.59 -36.15 54.81
N ALA A 17 -18.87 -37.23 55.13
CA ALA A 17 -17.50 -37.44 54.64
C ALA A 17 -17.48 -37.56 53.10
N THR A 18 -18.40 -38.34 52.51
CA THR A 18 -18.50 -38.45 51.05
C THR A 18 -18.87 -37.13 50.38
N ALA A 19 -19.81 -36.38 50.94
CA ALA A 19 -20.20 -35.06 50.43
C ALA A 19 -19.05 -34.06 50.50
N CYS A 20 -18.30 -34.06 51.61
CA CYS A 20 -17.14 -33.19 51.78
C CYS A 20 -16.02 -33.53 50.77
N LEU A 21 -15.75 -34.82 50.54
CA LEU A 21 -14.78 -35.27 49.54
C LEU A 21 -15.22 -34.92 48.12
N TRP A 22 -16.52 -35.06 47.81
CA TRP A 22 -17.07 -34.68 46.52
C TRP A 22 -16.95 -33.18 46.28
N LEU A 23 -17.35 -32.35 47.26
CA LEU A 23 -17.26 -30.89 47.16
C LEU A 23 -15.81 -30.40 47.02
N ARG A 24 -14.87 -30.99 47.76
CA ARG A 24 -13.43 -30.69 47.62
C ARG A 24 -12.89 -31.07 46.25
N ARG A 25 -13.34 -32.19 45.67
CA ARG A 25 -12.95 -32.58 44.31
C ARG A 25 -13.49 -31.60 43.28
N GLU A 26 -14.73 -31.17 43.43
CA GLU A 26 -15.34 -30.22 42.50
C GLU A 26 -14.71 -28.83 42.58
N LEU A 27 -14.42 -28.34 43.79
CA LEU A 27 -13.68 -27.09 43.99
C LEU A 27 -12.31 -27.12 43.30
N ARG A 28 -11.54 -28.21 43.45
CA ARG A 28 -10.25 -28.38 42.77
C ARG A 28 -10.39 -28.41 41.24
N ARG A 29 -11.47 -28.99 40.71
CA ARG A 29 -11.73 -29.00 39.26
C ARG A 29 -12.02 -27.59 38.76
N LEU A 30 -12.83 -26.83 39.48
CA LEU A 30 -13.13 -25.43 39.14
C LEU A 30 -11.88 -24.56 39.17
N GLU A 31 -11.03 -24.70 40.19
CA GLU A 31 -9.75 -23.99 40.27
C GLU A 31 -8.84 -24.32 39.08
N ALA A 32 -8.74 -25.59 38.70
CA ALA A 32 -7.96 -26.01 37.53
C ALA A 32 -8.50 -25.43 36.22
N LEU A 33 -9.82 -25.37 36.05
CA LEU A 33 -10.46 -24.76 34.89
C LEU A 33 -10.23 -23.25 34.83
N LEU A 34 -10.33 -22.56 35.96
CA LEU A 34 -10.04 -21.13 36.05
C LEU A 34 -8.58 -20.82 35.75
N ALA A 35 -7.64 -21.63 36.27
CA ALA A 35 -6.22 -21.50 35.95
C ALA A 35 -5.97 -21.68 34.44
N GLN A 36 -6.59 -22.69 33.83
CA GLN A 36 -6.47 -22.91 32.38
C GLN A 36 -7.06 -21.76 31.56
N GLN A 37 -8.20 -21.19 31.97
CA GLN A 37 -8.78 -20.02 31.31
C GLN A 37 -7.88 -18.79 31.44
N ALA A 38 -7.25 -18.58 32.60
CA ALA A 38 -6.32 -17.48 32.81
C ALA A 38 -5.10 -17.59 31.89
N GLU A 39 -4.52 -18.79 31.75
CA GLU A 39 -3.41 -19.03 30.81
C GLU A 39 -3.82 -18.75 29.36
N GLN A 40 -5.00 -19.20 28.94
CA GLN A 40 -5.55 -18.89 27.62
C GLN A 40 -5.78 -17.39 27.43
N GLY A 41 -6.25 -16.69 28.46
CA GLY A 41 -6.43 -15.24 28.49
C GLY A 41 -5.11 -14.53 28.24
N VAL A 42 -4.06 -14.89 28.98
CA VAL A 42 -2.71 -14.32 28.81
C VAL A 42 -2.17 -14.57 27.40
N ALA A 43 -2.38 -15.77 26.85
CA ALA A 43 -1.95 -16.09 25.49
C ALA A 43 -2.69 -15.26 24.43
N ARG A 44 -4.01 -15.06 24.60
CA ARG A 44 -4.82 -14.19 23.72
C ARG A 44 -4.37 -12.73 23.82
N ASP A 45 -4.17 -12.22 25.02
CA ASP A 45 -3.72 -10.85 25.25
C ASP A 45 -2.35 -10.58 24.62
N ARG A 46 -1.43 -11.55 24.68
CA ARG A 46 -0.14 -11.46 23.98
C ARG A 46 -0.33 -11.32 22.47
N ARG A 47 -1.22 -12.12 21.87
CA ARG A 47 -1.52 -12.03 20.43
C ARG A 47 -2.17 -10.69 20.08
N LEU A 48 -3.10 -10.20 20.91
CA LEU A 48 -3.73 -8.89 20.71
C LEU A 48 -2.68 -7.77 20.75
N LYS A 49 -1.80 -7.76 21.74
CA LYS A 49 -0.71 -6.76 21.85
C LYS A 49 0.22 -6.78 20.63
N GLU A 50 0.58 -7.97 20.16
CA GLU A 50 1.42 -8.13 18.96
C GLU A 50 0.70 -7.59 17.70
N LEU A 51 -0.59 -7.92 17.53
CA LEU A 51 -1.38 -7.41 16.42
C LEU A 51 -1.55 -5.88 16.49
N SER A 52 -1.83 -5.32 17.66
CA SER A 52 -1.90 -3.87 17.87
C SER A 52 -0.59 -3.18 17.50
N LYS A 53 0.57 -3.75 17.90
CA LYS A 53 1.88 -3.21 17.55
C LYS A 53 2.13 -3.24 16.03
N ARG A 54 1.71 -4.30 15.34
CA ARG A 54 1.81 -4.38 13.88
C ARG A 54 0.95 -3.33 13.20
N ILE A 55 -0.28 -3.14 13.66
CA ILE A 55 -1.18 -2.10 13.13
C ILE A 55 -0.57 -0.71 13.31
N GLU A 56 -0.01 -0.40 14.48
CA GLU A 56 0.65 0.87 14.74
C GLU A 56 1.84 1.09 13.78
N SER A 57 2.65 0.04 13.56
CA SER A 57 3.74 0.10 12.58
C SER A 57 3.23 0.34 11.15
N TYR A 58 2.16 -0.34 10.73
CA TYR A 58 1.55 -0.13 9.42
C TYR A 58 0.99 1.29 9.26
N GLN A 59 0.35 1.83 10.30
CA GLN A 59 -0.15 3.20 10.28
C GLN A 59 1.00 4.20 10.10
N GLN A 60 2.11 4.03 10.82
CA GLN A 60 3.29 4.88 10.68
C GLN A 60 3.89 4.81 9.26
N VAL A 61 3.98 3.60 8.69
CA VAL A 61 4.46 3.42 7.30
C VAL A 61 3.52 4.09 6.30
N ASN A 62 2.21 3.92 6.46
CA ASN A 62 1.22 4.52 5.56
C ASN A 62 1.22 6.05 5.62
N ILE A 63 1.41 6.65 6.80
CA ILE A 63 1.55 8.10 6.94
C ILE A 63 2.77 8.60 6.15
N ARG A 64 3.94 7.99 6.37
CA ARG A 64 5.17 8.34 5.63
C ARG A 64 5.05 8.13 4.13
N MET A 65 4.35 7.07 3.71
CA MET A 65 4.05 6.83 2.30
C MET A 65 3.16 7.94 1.72
N GLY A 66 2.15 8.39 2.47
CA GLY A 66 1.31 9.52 2.08
C GLY A 66 2.11 10.81 1.91
N GLU A 67 3.02 11.11 2.83
CA GLU A 67 3.93 12.25 2.73
C GLU A 67 4.83 12.14 1.49
N ALA A 68 5.44 10.96 1.25
CA ALA A 68 6.27 10.72 0.08
C ALA A 68 5.50 10.87 -1.25
N LEU A 69 4.26 10.38 -1.29
CA LEU A 69 3.37 10.56 -2.45
C LEU A 69 3.01 12.03 -2.66
N GLN A 70 2.79 12.79 -1.59
CA GLN A 70 2.53 14.22 -1.68
C GLN A 70 3.75 14.98 -2.22
N ASP A 71 4.95 14.63 -1.77
CA ASP A 71 6.19 15.24 -2.23
C ASP A 71 6.51 14.88 -3.68
N LEU A 72 6.29 13.63 -4.09
CA LEU A 72 6.32 13.24 -5.50
C LEU A 72 5.31 14.04 -6.32
N GLY A 73 4.09 14.21 -5.82
CA GLY A 73 3.07 15.06 -6.44
C GLY A 73 3.55 16.49 -6.66
N LYS A 74 4.22 17.10 -5.67
CA LYS A 74 4.81 18.44 -5.81
C LYS A 74 5.93 18.50 -6.85
N GLN A 75 6.75 17.44 -6.96
CA GLN A 75 7.82 17.37 -7.95
C GLN A 75 7.29 17.16 -9.38
N LEU A 76 6.19 16.42 -9.52
CA LEU A 76 5.52 16.18 -10.80
C LEU A 76 4.65 17.37 -11.23
N ALA A 77 4.08 18.14 -10.30
CA ALA A 77 3.24 19.30 -10.59
C ALA A 77 3.82 20.30 -11.61
N PRO A 78 5.13 20.64 -11.60
CA PRO A 78 5.71 21.55 -12.60
C PRO A 78 6.11 20.87 -13.92
N LEU A 79 6.08 19.54 -14.04
CA LEU A 79 6.46 18.86 -15.28
C LEU A 79 5.54 19.19 -16.46
N PRO A 80 4.20 19.16 -16.33
CA PRO A 80 3.30 19.57 -17.40
C PRO A 80 3.60 20.99 -17.90
N ASP A 81 3.83 21.94 -16.99
CA ASP A 81 4.17 23.31 -17.34
C ASP A 81 5.53 23.42 -18.04
N ARG A 82 6.52 22.61 -17.63
CA ARG A 82 7.82 22.54 -18.31
C ARG A 82 7.70 21.94 -19.70
N VAL A 83 6.88 20.89 -19.87
CA VAL A 83 6.60 20.28 -21.17
C VAL A 83 5.88 21.30 -22.07
N ALA A 84 4.84 21.96 -21.59
CA ALA A 84 4.13 23.00 -22.35
C ALA A 84 5.05 24.16 -22.75
N ARG A 85 5.97 24.58 -21.86
CA ARG A 85 6.99 25.58 -22.19
C ARG A 85 8.00 25.08 -23.21
N LEU A 86 8.39 23.80 -23.18
CA LEU A 86 9.29 23.22 -24.18
C LEU A 86 8.59 23.16 -25.55
N GLU A 87 7.34 22.71 -25.60
CA GLU A 87 6.54 22.71 -26.83
C GLU A 87 6.39 24.13 -27.42
N GLN A 88 6.20 25.14 -26.58
CA GLN A 88 6.12 26.54 -27.02
C GLN A 88 7.48 27.13 -27.42
N ARG A 89 8.58 26.59 -26.89
CA ARG A 89 9.94 27.14 -27.06
C ARG A 89 10.78 26.37 -28.07
N ASP A 90 10.16 25.48 -28.85
CA ASP A 90 10.81 24.75 -29.93
C ASP A 90 10.43 25.35 -31.31
N PRO A 91 10.91 26.56 -31.65
CA PRO A 91 10.65 27.19 -32.94
C PRO A 91 11.29 26.38 -34.08
N THR A 92 12.31 25.58 -33.79
CA THR A 92 12.96 24.66 -34.73
C THR A 92 12.02 23.52 -35.13
N THR A 93 11.29 22.92 -34.20
CA THR A 93 10.36 21.81 -34.50
C THR A 93 9.11 22.29 -35.24
N LEU A 94 8.63 23.51 -34.95
CA LEU A 94 7.64 24.21 -35.77
C LEU A 94 8.20 24.59 -37.16
N SER A 95 9.45 25.04 -37.23
CA SER A 95 10.15 25.34 -38.49
C SER A 95 10.31 24.10 -39.37
N PHE A 96 10.73 22.96 -38.83
CA PHE A 96 10.88 21.71 -39.57
C PHE A 96 9.55 21.12 -40.03
N SER A 97 8.50 21.19 -39.21
CA SER A 97 7.16 20.72 -39.61
C SER A 97 6.53 21.63 -40.69
N GLN A 98 6.74 22.95 -40.61
CA GLN A 98 6.35 23.88 -41.68
C GLN A 98 7.17 23.68 -42.96
N ALA A 99 8.47 23.48 -42.84
CA ALA A 99 9.37 23.21 -43.96
C ALA A 99 9.02 21.91 -44.69
N ALA A 100 8.74 20.83 -43.96
CA ALA A 100 8.27 19.58 -44.56
C ALA A 100 6.95 19.74 -45.32
N ARG A 101 6.04 20.61 -44.83
CA ARG A 101 4.76 20.90 -45.49
C ARG A 101 4.93 21.75 -46.75
N LEU A 102 5.86 22.71 -46.73
CA LEU A 102 6.21 23.56 -47.88
C LEU A 102 6.95 22.78 -48.97
N VAL A 103 7.85 21.87 -48.60
CA VAL A 103 8.49 20.92 -49.54
C VAL A 103 7.44 20.04 -50.23
N GLY A 104 6.46 19.52 -49.49
CA GLY A 104 5.35 18.74 -50.07
C GLY A 104 4.45 19.55 -51.00
N LEU A 105 4.51 20.87 -50.96
CA LEU A 105 3.84 21.79 -51.91
C LEU A 105 4.76 22.21 -53.08
N GLY A 106 6.00 21.72 -53.14
CA GLY A 106 6.97 22.00 -54.20
C GLY A 106 7.80 23.27 -54.00
N ALA A 107 7.92 23.79 -52.78
CA ALA A 107 8.76 24.96 -52.48
C ALA A 107 10.26 24.64 -52.64
N SER A 108 11.03 25.62 -53.14
CA SER A 108 12.48 25.47 -53.36
C SER A 108 13.28 25.53 -52.05
N ALA A 109 14.53 25.06 -52.08
CA ALA A 109 15.43 25.12 -50.93
C ALA A 109 15.65 26.56 -50.44
N GLU A 110 15.77 27.52 -51.35
CA GLU A 110 15.84 28.95 -51.03
C GLU A 110 14.57 29.45 -50.30
N ASP A 111 13.38 29.05 -50.74
CA ASP A 111 12.11 29.47 -50.11
C ASP A 111 11.99 28.95 -48.67
N LEU A 112 12.53 27.76 -48.40
CA LEU A 112 12.53 27.14 -47.07
C LEU A 112 13.50 27.86 -46.11
N THR A 113 14.65 28.33 -46.61
CA THR A 113 15.57 29.14 -45.80
C THR A 113 14.95 30.48 -45.41
N GLN A 114 14.25 31.13 -46.34
CA GLN A 114 13.64 32.44 -46.12
C GLN A 114 12.37 32.38 -45.27
N ALA A 115 11.51 31.37 -45.47
CA ALA A 115 10.23 31.26 -44.78
C ALA A 115 10.33 30.56 -43.41
N CYS A 116 11.22 29.57 -43.27
CA CYS A 116 11.32 28.75 -42.05
C CYS A 116 12.57 29.06 -41.21
N GLY A 117 13.42 30.01 -41.64
CA GLY A 117 14.62 30.43 -40.91
C GLY A 117 15.71 29.36 -40.80
N LEU A 118 15.69 28.38 -41.71
CA LEU A 118 16.64 27.27 -41.77
C LEU A 118 17.97 27.72 -42.40
N SER A 119 19.08 27.13 -41.98
CA SER A 119 20.34 27.28 -42.71
C SER A 119 20.27 26.57 -44.07
N GLN A 120 21.07 27.01 -45.05
CA GLN A 120 21.05 26.46 -46.41
C GLN A 120 21.29 24.94 -46.43
N ALA A 121 22.17 24.45 -45.56
CA ALA A 121 22.45 23.03 -45.40
C ALA A 121 21.26 22.24 -44.80
N GLU A 122 20.48 22.85 -43.90
CA GLU A 122 19.28 22.22 -43.31
C GLU A 122 18.11 22.18 -44.29
N ALA A 123 17.90 23.24 -45.08
CA ALA A 123 16.87 23.27 -46.11
C ALA A 123 17.12 22.21 -47.20
N GLU A 124 18.38 22.07 -47.65
CA GLU A 124 18.77 21.06 -48.64
C GLU A 124 18.61 19.63 -48.10
N LEU A 125 18.92 19.41 -46.81
CA LEU A 125 18.71 18.11 -46.14
C LEU A 125 17.22 17.75 -46.07
N VAL A 126 16.35 18.69 -45.70
CA VAL A 126 14.90 18.47 -45.59
C VAL A 126 14.27 18.16 -46.95
N ALA A 127 14.68 18.87 -48.00
CA ALA A 127 14.22 18.61 -49.36
C ALA A 127 14.59 17.18 -49.83
N ARG A 128 15.85 16.78 -49.60
CA ARG A 128 16.32 15.43 -49.97
C ARG A 128 15.68 14.32 -49.14
N LEU A 129 15.44 14.55 -47.85
CA LEU A 129 14.79 13.58 -46.98
C LEU A 129 13.32 13.33 -47.38
N HIS A 130 12.61 14.36 -47.85
CA HIS A 130 11.23 14.21 -48.32
C HIS A 130 11.16 13.51 -49.68
N GLU A 131 12.05 13.86 -50.61
CA GLU A 131 12.15 13.20 -51.91
C GLU A 131 12.47 11.70 -51.78
N ALA A 132 13.25 11.33 -50.75
CA ALA A 132 13.52 9.94 -50.39
C ALA A 132 12.34 9.22 -49.70
N ARG A 133 11.35 9.96 -49.19
CA ARG A 133 10.16 9.42 -48.51
C ARG A 133 8.95 9.27 -49.45
N ASP A 134 8.90 10.04 -50.53
CA ASP A 134 7.86 9.98 -51.58
C ASP A 134 8.23 9.03 -52.75
N LYS A 135 9.35 8.31 -52.66
CA LYS A 135 9.73 7.17 -53.51
C LYS A 135 9.49 5.85 -52.80
#